data_AF-A0A7S4JBW8-F1
#
_entry.id   AF-A0A7S4JBW8-F1
#
_cell.length_a   1.000
_cell.length_b   1.000
_cell.length_c   1.000
_cell.angle_alpha   90.00
_cell.angle_beta   90.00
_cell.angle_gamma   90.00
#
_symmetry.space_group_name_H-M   'P 1'
#
loop_
_entity.id
_entity.type
_entity.pdbx_description
1 polymer ?
#
loop_
_entity_poly.entity_id
_entity_poly.type
_entity_poly.pdbx_seq_one_letter_code
_entity_poly.pdbx_strand_id
1 'polypeptide(L)'
;VGEAGGAAIGEALAKGKVPQLQVLSLFGNMLGHDGGVAIGDALGKGALPELRQLGLGYNDLGDSGGSAVGRGLCLAPLSGSPWMLEKIDLAHNGLGQESAKALFAVIEAGFMPALTDIYLQNSIFDAESKRRLREAQAGPGCSFKIIYD
;
A
#
# COMPACT_ATOMS: atom_id res chain seq x y z
N VAL A 1 6.13 -16.69 5.24
CA VAL A 1 7.50 -16.20 4.95
C VAL A 1 8.22 -15.75 6.21
N GLY A 2 7.51 -15.11 7.15
CA GLY A 2 8.10 -14.57 8.38
C GLY A 2 8.79 -13.24 8.13
N GLU A 3 9.12 -12.54 9.20
CA GLU A 3 9.63 -11.17 9.14
C GLU A 3 10.94 -11.04 8.35
N ALA A 4 11.95 -11.87 8.69
CA ALA A 4 13.23 -11.86 7.98
C ALA A 4 13.09 -12.17 6.49
N GLY A 5 12.19 -13.09 6.13
CA GLY A 5 11.89 -13.39 4.73
C GLY A 5 11.17 -12.23 4.04
N GLY A 6 10.29 -11.51 4.75
CA GLY A 6 9.60 -10.33 4.23
C GLY A 6 10.56 -9.19 3.92
N ALA A 7 11.49 -8.93 4.84
CA ALA A 7 12.58 -7.96 4.62
C ALA A 7 13.42 -8.35 3.40
N ALA A 8 13.83 -9.62 3.30
CA ALA A 8 14.61 -10.12 2.16
C ALA A 8 13.87 -9.99 0.82
N ILE A 9 12.54 -10.22 0.80
CA ILE A 9 11.72 -10.00 -0.40
C ILE A 9 11.70 -8.52 -0.76
N GLY A 10 11.45 -7.62 0.19
CA GLY A 10 11.46 -6.18 -0.06
C GLY A 10 12.80 -5.68 -0.59
N GLU A 11 13.91 -6.10 0.01
CA GLU A 11 15.25 -5.80 -0.48
C GLU A 11 15.52 -6.34 -1.89
N ALA A 12 15.04 -7.56 -2.19
CA ALA A 12 15.19 -8.14 -3.52
C ALA A 12 14.37 -7.38 -4.57
N LEU A 13 13.14 -6.98 -4.24
CA LEU A 13 12.29 -6.16 -5.11
C LEU A 13 12.93 -4.79 -5.35
N ALA A 14 13.49 -4.16 -4.32
CA ALA A 14 14.15 -2.86 -4.42
C ALA A 14 15.37 -2.84 -5.39
N LYS A 15 15.91 -4.01 -5.77
CA LYS A 15 16.96 -4.12 -6.80
C LYS A 15 16.43 -3.92 -8.22
N GLY A 16 15.11 -3.81 -8.42
CA GLY A 16 14.48 -3.51 -9.71
C GLY A 16 14.72 -4.59 -10.78
N LYS A 17 14.91 -5.85 -10.37
CA LYS A 17 15.22 -6.96 -11.29
C LYS A 17 13.99 -7.67 -11.85
N VAL A 18 12.80 -7.28 -11.41
CA VAL A 18 11.51 -7.83 -11.86
C VAL A 18 10.57 -6.73 -12.34
N PRO A 19 10.97 -5.88 -13.31
CA PRO A 19 10.19 -4.70 -13.71
C PRO A 19 8.83 -5.04 -14.31
N GLN A 20 8.67 -6.26 -14.84
CA GLN A 20 7.43 -6.75 -15.46
C GLN A 20 6.44 -7.36 -14.44
N LEU A 21 6.72 -7.28 -13.13
CA LEU A 21 5.85 -7.87 -12.12
C LEU A 21 4.53 -7.09 -12.03
N GLN A 22 3.43 -7.74 -12.41
CA GLN A 22 2.10 -7.15 -12.40
C GLN A 22 1.30 -7.44 -11.13
N VAL A 23 1.58 -8.56 -10.47
CA VAL A 23 0.87 -8.99 -9.26
C VAL A 23 1.88 -9.42 -8.21
N LEU A 24 1.85 -8.75 -7.07
CA LEU A 24 2.58 -9.14 -5.87
C LEU A 24 1.57 -9.52 -4.78
N SER A 25 1.41 -10.81 -4.53
CA SER A 25 0.58 -11.31 -3.43
C SER A 25 1.45 -12.02 -2.40
N LEU A 26 1.47 -11.46 -1.19
CA LEU A 26 2.15 -11.98 -0.02
C LEU A 26 1.15 -12.16 1.14
N PHE A 27 -0.12 -12.42 0.84
CA PHE A 27 -1.16 -12.60 1.85
C PHE A 27 -0.79 -13.66 2.90
N GLY A 28 -1.03 -13.38 4.19
CA GLY A 28 -0.92 -14.39 5.26
C GLY A 28 0.51 -14.87 5.54
N ASN A 29 1.51 -14.02 5.36
CA ASN A 29 2.92 -14.40 5.41
C ASN A 29 3.68 -13.96 6.65
N MET A 30 3.04 -13.25 7.58
CA MET A 30 3.66 -12.69 8.80
C MET A 30 4.91 -11.87 8.45
N LEU A 31 4.79 -10.94 7.49
CA LEU A 31 5.91 -10.09 7.08
C LEU A 31 6.39 -9.17 8.20
N GLY A 32 5.53 -8.87 9.18
CA GLY A 32 5.83 -7.97 10.28
C GLY A 32 6.04 -6.53 9.81
N HIS A 33 6.44 -5.67 10.75
CA HIS A 33 6.72 -4.26 10.46
C HIS A 33 7.87 -4.10 9.47
N ASP A 34 8.98 -4.83 9.65
CA ASP A 34 10.18 -4.67 8.83
C ASP A 34 9.97 -5.13 7.39
N GLY A 35 9.21 -6.21 7.19
CA GLY A 35 8.79 -6.61 5.86
C GLY A 35 7.94 -5.55 5.17
N GLY A 36 7.00 -4.92 5.89
CA GLY A 36 6.22 -3.79 5.37
C GLY A 36 7.09 -2.59 4.98
N VAL A 37 8.08 -2.24 5.81
CA VAL A 37 9.04 -1.17 5.54
C VAL A 37 9.85 -1.46 4.28
N ALA A 38 10.41 -2.66 4.16
CA ALA A 38 11.22 -3.05 3.01
C ALA A 38 10.41 -3.05 1.70
N ILE A 39 9.14 -3.47 1.74
CA ILE A 39 8.23 -3.40 0.59
C ILE A 39 7.91 -1.94 0.24
N GLY A 40 7.62 -1.09 1.23
CA GLY A 40 7.41 0.34 1.03
C GLY A 40 8.59 1.03 0.36
N ASP A 41 9.81 0.72 0.80
CA ASP A 41 11.04 1.25 0.20
C ASP A 41 11.23 0.80 -1.25
N ALA A 42 10.90 -0.46 -1.56
CA ALA A 42 10.95 -0.96 -2.95
C ALA A 42 9.97 -0.23 -3.85
N LEU A 43 8.74 0.02 -3.36
CA LEU A 43 7.73 0.80 -4.07
C LEU A 43 8.21 2.24 -4.30
N GLY A 44 8.73 2.90 -3.26
CA GLY A 44 9.19 4.30 -3.34
C GLY A 44 10.37 4.51 -4.29
N LYS A 45 11.18 3.48 -4.52
CA LYS A 45 12.26 3.49 -5.53
C LYS A 45 11.76 3.31 -6.97
N GLY A 46 10.46 3.08 -7.17
CA GLY A 46 9.89 2.79 -8.49
C GLY A 46 10.35 1.44 -9.04
N ALA A 47 10.69 0.48 -8.17
CA ALA A 47 11.27 -0.79 -8.60
C ALA A 47 10.26 -1.74 -9.30
N LEU A 48 8.96 -1.43 -9.21
CA LEU A 48 7.85 -2.25 -9.71
C LEU A 48 6.92 -1.42 -10.62
N PRO A 49 7.40 -0.90 -11.77
CA PRO A 49 6.64 0.05 -12.59
C PRO A 49 5.36 -0.53 -13.21
N GLU A 50 5.32 -1.84 -13.48
CA GLU A 50 4.17 -2.52 -14.10
C GLU A 50 3.18 -3.12 -13.08
N LEU A 51 3.35 -2.84 -11.78
CA LEU A 51 2.53 -3.44 -10.74
C LEU A 51 1.07 -2.95 -10.83
N ARG A 52 0.14 -3.90 -10.95
CA ARG A 52 -1.31 -3.67 -11.01
C ARG A 52 -2.01 -4.08 -9.72
N GLN A 53 -1.50 -5.09 -9.02
CA GLN A 53 -2.13 -5.59 -7.79
C GLN A 53 -1.10 -5.83 -6.70
N LEU A 54 -1.35 -5.25 -5.53
CA LEU A 54 -0.54 -5.41 -4.32
C LEU A 54 -1.41 -6.05 -3.23
N GLY A 55 -1.11 -7.29 -2.87
CA GLY A 55 -1.78 -8.04 -1.81
C GLY A 55 -0.86 -8.26 -0.63
N LEU A 56 -1.05 -7.51 0.45
CA LEU A 56 -0.28 -7.61 1.70
C LEU A 56 -1.19 -7.88 2.91
N GLY A 57 -2.44 -8.33 2.71
CA GLY A 57 -3.34 -8.65 3.82
C GLY A 57 -2.80 -9.73 4.76
N TYR A 58 -3.19 -9.68 6.04
CA TYR A 58 -2.80 -10.65 7.08
C TYR A 58 -1.27 -10.80 7.25
N ASN A 59 -0.56 -9.69 7.47
CA ASN A 59 0.90 -9.68 7.60
C ASN A 59 1.43 -8.93 8.82
N ASP A 60 0.57 -8.45 9.71
CA ASP A 60 0.94 -7.75 10.95
C ASP A 60 1.91 -6.57 10.70
N LEU A 61 1.67 -5.80 9.63
CA LEU A 61 2.54 -4.68 9.25
C LEU A 61 2.59 -3.57 10.32
N GLY A 62 1.49 -3.40 11.05
CA GLY A 62 1.29 -2.29 11.98
C GLY A 62 1.44 -0.93 11.31
N ASP A 63 1.56 0.12 12.12
CA ASP A 63 1.66 1.49 11.59
C ASP A 63 3.00 1.80 10.90
N SER A 64 4.08 1.14 11.33
CA SER A 64 5.39 1.31 10.72
C SER A 64 5.39 0.80 9.27
N GLY A 65 5.01 -0.47 9.08
CA GLY A 65 4.97 -1.08 7.76
C GLY A 65 3.88 -0.48 6.86
N GLY A 66 2.68 -0.25 7.40
CA GLY A 66 1.57 0.36 6.64
C GLY A 66 1.88 1.77 6.15
N SER A 67 2.43 2.64 7.01
CA SER A 67 2.81 3.99 6.61
C SER A 67 3.96 4.00 5.60
N ALA A 68 4.91 3.06 5.70
CA ALA A 68 5.99 2.92 4.72
C ALA A 68 5.45 2.52 3.34
N VAL A 69 4.51 1.56 3.27
CA VAL A 69 3.83 1.21 2.02
C VAL A 69 3.11 2.42 1.43
N GLY A 70 2.35 3.16 2.24
CA GLY A 70 1.67 4.38 1.80
C GLY A 70 2.65 5.43 1.24
N ARG A 71 3.77 5.70 1.94
CA ARG A 71 4.80 6.64 1.45
C ARG A 71 5.45 6.15 0.15
N GLY A 72 5.77 4.86 0.05
CA GLY A 72 6.35 4.28 -1.15
C GLY A 72 5.47 4.47 -2.38
N LEU A 73 4.16 4.23 -2.21
CA LEU A 73 3.16 4.47 -3.24
C LEU A 73 3.06 5.95 -3.66
N CYS A 74 3.29 6.90 -2.75
CA CYS A 74 3.28 8.32 -3.06
C CYS A 74 4.52 8.77 -3.87
N LEU A 75 5.68 8.16 -3.64
CA LEU A 75 6.95 8.59 -4.23
C LEU A 75 7.19 8.08 -5.65
N ALA A 76 6.77 6.85 -5.98
CA ALA A 76 7.09 6.24 -7.28
C ALA A 76 6.60 7.03 -8.52
N PRO A 77 5.41 7.67 -8.51
CA PRO A 77 4.90 8.45 -9.64
C PRO A 77 5.75 9.68 -9.97
N LEU A 78 6.53 10.18 -8.99
CA LEU A 78 7.44 11.31 -9.18
C LEU A 78 8.59 10.98 -10.17
N SER A 79 8.76 9.71 -10.56
CA SER A 79 9.70 9.29 -11.62
C SER A 79 9.18 9.49 -13.05
N GLY A 80 7.94 9.98 -13.23
CA GLY A 80 7.43 10.46 -14.51
C GLY A 80 6.32 9.62 -15.15
N SER A 81 5.69 8.70 -14.42
CA SER A 81 4.54 7.94 -14.90
C SER A 81 3.55 7.66 -13.77
N PRO A 82 2.22 7.77 -14.01
CA PRO A 82 1.23 7.44 -13.00
C PRO A 82 1.25 5.95 -12.68
N TRP A 83 0.85 5.60 -11.46
CA TRP A 83 0.65 4.19 -11.10
C TRP A 83 -0.52 3.61 -11.89
N MET A 84 -0.32 2.41 -12.43
CA MET A 84 -1.39 1.59 -13.00
C MET A 84 -1.90 0.54 -11.99
N LEU A 85 -1.70 0.79 -10.70
CA LEU A 85 -2.24 -0.02 -9.61
C LEU A 85 -3.78 0.04 -9.63
N GLU A 86 -4.38 -1.13 -9.68
CA GLU A 86 -5.83 -1.34 -9.68
C GLU A 86 -6.35 -1.74 -8.31
N LYS A 87 -5.55 -2.51 -7.56
CA LYS A 87 -5.96 -3.09 -6.28
C LYS A 87 -4.84 -3.04 -5.26
N ILE A 88 -5.20 -2.58 -4.06
CA ILE A 88 -4.33 -2.59 -2.89
C ILE A 88 -5.08 -3.30 -1.77
N ASP A 89 -4.53 -4.40 -1.28
CA ASP A 89 -5.05 -5.10 -0.12
C ASP A 89 -4.07 -5.01 1.05
N LEU A 90 -4.46 -4.24 2.07
CA LEU A 90 -3.75 -4.08 3.33
C LEU A 90 -4.63 -4.52 4.52
N ALA A 91 -5.70 -5.29 4.27
CA ALA A 91 -6.62 -5.70 5.31
C ALA A 91 -5.93 -6.59 6.35
N HIS A 92 -6.40 -6.53 7.60
CA HIS A 92 -5.90 -7.34 8.70
C HIS A 92 -4.38 -7.16 8.94
N ASN A 93 -3.93 -5.91 8.98
CA ASN A 93 -2.53 -5.57 9.29
C ASN A 93 -2.35 -4.71 10.54
N GLY A 94 -3.42 -4.44 11.30
CA GLY A 94 -3.35 -3.57 12.47
C GLY A 94 -2.96 -2.13 12.12
N LEU A 95 -3.44 -1.63 10.98
CA LEU A 95 -3.11 -0.28 10.50
C LEU A 95 -3.78 0.77 11.39
N GLY A 96 -3.00 1.74 11.86
CA GLY A 96 -3.46 2.86 12.66
C GLY A 96 -3.44 4.19 11.92
N GLN A 97 -3.38 5.26 12.69
CA GLN A 97 -3.57 6.62 12.21
C GLN A 97 -2.42 7.07 11.29
N GLU A 98 -1.19 6.61 11.54
CA GLU A 98 -0.05 6.98 10.69
C GLU A 98 -0.12 6.29 9.33
N SER A 99 -0.58 5.05 9.28
CA SER A 99 -0.89 4.37 8.01
C SER A 99 -2.00 5.09 7.26
N ALA A 100 -3.08 5.47 7.95
CA ALA A 100 -4.19 6.20 7.35
C ALA A 100 -3.73 7.53 6.74
N LYS A 101 -2.95 8.32 7.48
CA LYS A 101 -2.36 9.58 6.98
C LYS A 101 -1.55 9.38 5.70
N ALA A 102 -0.69 8.37 5.67
CA ALA A 102 0.12 8.08 4.48
C ALA A 102 -0.74 7.65 3.29
N LEU A 103 -1.75 6.81 3.51
CA LEU A 103 -2.68 6.38 2.46
C LEU A 103 -3.55 7.55 1.94
N PHE A 104 -3.98 8.48 2.80
CA PHE A 104 -4.70 9.68 2.36
C PHE A 104 -3.86 10.54 1.42
N ALA A 105 -2.58 10.75 1.74
CA ALA A 105 -1.70 11.54 0.89
C ALA A 105 -1.59 10.94 -0.53
N VAL A 106 -1.57 9.61 -0.64
CA VAL A 106 -1.56 8.91 -1.93
C VAL A 106 -2.85 9.16 -2.71
N ILE A 107 -4.00 9.02 -2.04
CA ILE A 107 -5.32 9.21 -2.64
C ILE A 107 -5.51 10.66 -3.09
N GLU A 108 -5.21 11.63 -2.21
CA GLU A 108 -5.35 13.07 -2.46
C GLU A 108 -4.42 13.54 -3.59
N ALA A 109 -3.25 12.91 -3.76
CA ALA A 109 -2.34 13.25 -4.83
C ALA A 109 -2.81 12.79 -6.23
N GLY A 110 -3.79 11.88 -6.31
CA GLY A 110 -4.42 11.49 -7.59
C GLY A 110 -3.52 10.70 -8.53
N PHE A 111 -2.45 10.07 -8.03
CA PHE A 111 -1.46 9.38 -8.87
C PHE A 111 -1.86 7.96 -9.33
N MET A 112 -3.06 7.49 -9.01
CA MET A 112 -3.53 6.14 -9.32
C MET A 112 -4.84 6.16 -10.13
N PRO A 113 -4.81 6.58 -11.41
CA PRO A 113 -6.00 6.67 -12.25
C PRO A 113 -6.68 5.31 -12.51
N ALA A 114 -5.95 4.20 -12.34
CA ALA A 114 -6.47 2.85 -12.56
C ALA A 114 -7.04 2.20 -11.29
N LEU A 115 -6.96 2.86 -10.13
CA LEU A 115 -7.36 2.26 -8.86
C LEU A 115 -8.86 1.94 -8.86
N THR A 116 -9.20 0.76 -8.36
CA THR A 116 -10.58 0.26 -8.28
C THR A 116 -10.95 -0.18 -6.87
N ASP A 117 -10.03 -0.80 -6.14
CA ASP A 117 -10.31 -1.32 -4.80
C ASP A 117 -9.13 -1.08 -3.84
N ILE A 118 -9.44 -0.62 -2.62
CA ILE A 118 -8.54 -0.57 -1.49
C ILE A 118 -9.18 -1.33 -0.32
N TYR A 119 -8.54 -2.39 0.13
CA TYR A 119 -9.00 -3.19 1.27
C TYR A 119 -8.22 -2.81 2.53
N LEU A 120 -8.92 -2.30 3.54
CA LEU A 120 -8.37 -1.82 4.82
C LEU A 120 -9.14 -2.38 6.04
N GLN A 121 -9.92 -3.46 5.87
CA GLN A 121 -10.66 -4.08 6.96
C GLN A 121 -9.73 -4.49 8.11
N ASN A 122 -10.27 -4.55 9.33
CA ASN A 122 -9.52 -4.89 10.53
C ASN A 122 -8.27 -4.00 10.73
N SER A 123 -8.50 -2.70 10.58
CA SER A 123 -7.58 -1.61 10.91
C SER A 123 -8.05 -0.88 12.16
N ILE A 124 -7.13 -0.34 12.94
CA ILE A 124 -7.38 0.38 14.20
C ILE A 124 -7.52 1.90 13.97
N PHE A 125 -8.22 2.29 12.90
CA PHE A 125 -8.46 3.69 12.54
C PHE A 125 -9.37 4.39 13.54
N ASP A 126 -9.00 5.62 13.92
CA ASP A 126 -9.84 6.49 14.75
C ASP A 126 -10.99 7.11 13.95
N ALA A 127 -11.87 7.83 14.65
CA ALA A 127 -13.04 8.45 14.03
C ALA A 127 -12.66 9.47 12.94
N GLU A 128 -11.55 10.18 13.11
CA GLU A 128 -11.05 11.14 12.14
C GLU A 128 -10.55 10.45 10.86
N SER A 129 -9.74 9.41 10.99
CA SER A 129 -9.25 8.63 9.87
C SER A 129 -10.41 7.99 9.10
N LYS A 130 -11.39 7.41 9.80
CA LYS A 130 -12.61 6.87 9.15
C LYS A 130 -13.43 7.95 8.45
N ARG A 131 -13.49 9.17 9.00
CA ARG A 131 -14.13 10.32 8.34
C ARG A 131 -13.41 10.68 7.03
N ARG A 132 -12.08 10.79 7.06
CA ARG A 132 -11.27 11.10 5.88
C ARG A 132 -11.37 10.02 4.80
N LEU A 133 -11.44 8.73 5.17
CA LEU A 133 -11.70 7.65 4.19
C LEU A 133 -13.05 7.86 3.47
N ARG A 134 -14.10 8.24 4.18
CA ARG A 134 -15.41 8.57 3.56
C ARG A 134 -15.32 9.77 2.63
N GLU A 135 -14.64 10.82 3.06
CA GLU A 135 -14.48 12.05 2.26
C GLU A 135 -13.69 11.78 0.98
N ALA A 136 -12.58 11.03 1.09
CA ALA A 136 -11.79 10.60 -0.06
C ALA A 136 -12.60 9.74 -1.04
N GLN A 137 -13.41 8.81 -0.52
CA GLN A 137 -14.32 7.98 -1.31
C GLN A 137 -15.43 8.78 -2.02
N ALA A 138 -15.91 9.85 -1.38
CA ALA A 138 -16.97 10.72 -1.90
C ALA A 138 -16.44 11.88 -2.77
N GLY A 139 -15.12 12.02 -2.88
CA GLY A 139 -14.47 13.09 -3.63
C GLY A 139 -14.81 13.05 -5.12
N PRO A 140 -14.92 14.21 -5.78
CA PRO A 140 -15.16 14.27 -7.22
C PRO A 140 -14.01 13.60 -7.99
N GLY A 141 -14.34 12.66 -8.86
CA GLY A 141 -13.34 11.88 -9.64
C GLY A 141 -12.88 10.58 -8.98
N CYS A 142 -13.41 10.23 -7.80
CA CYS A 142 -13.11 8.96 -7.14
C CYS A 142 -13.86 7.79 -7.82
N SER A 143 -13.13 6.91 -8.51
CA SER A 143 -13.66 5.70 -9.17
C SER A 143 -13.43 4.41 -8.40
N PHE A 144 -12.61 4.44 -7.35
CA PHE A 144 -12.25 3.28 -6.55
C PHE A 144 -13.13 3.14 -5.33
N LYS A 145 -13.14 1.95 -4.71
CA LYS A 145 -13.83 1.64 -3.47
C LYS A 145 -12.84 1.40 -2.34
N ILE A 146 -13.04 2.06 -1.22
CA ILE A 146 -12.33 1.80 0.03
C ILE A 146 -13.23 0.92 0.90
N ILE A 147 -12.74 -0.26 1.25
CA ILE A 147 -13.46 -1.28 2.01
C ILE A 147 -12.83 -1.37 3.39
N TYR A 148 -13.57 -0.92 4.40
CA TYR A 148 -13.14 -0.85 5.81
C TYR A 148 -14.38 -0.92 6.72
N ASP A 149 -14.15 -1.20 8.01
CA ASP A 149 -15.21 -1.45 9.00
C ASP A 149 -15.86 -0.17 9.58
#